data_AF-A0A6G8FXU7-F1
#
_entry.id   AF-A0A6G8FXU7-F1
#
_cell.length_a   1.000
_cell.length_b   1.000
_cell.length_c   1.000
_cell.angle_alpha   90.00
_cell.angle_beta   90.00
_cell.angle_gamma   90.00
#
_symmetry.space_group_name_H-M   'P 1'
#
loop_
_entity.id
_entity.type
_entity.pdbx_description
1 polymer ?
#
loop_
_entity_poly.entity_id
_entity_poly.type
_entity_poly.pdbx_seq_one_letter_code
_entity_poly.pdbx_strand_id
1 'polypeptide(L)' 'MSEQPQVAADPAPDAPPETGDIVIDSALGALAAVPEEDLDARLAAGEEVQRTLRSRLGDLGG' A
#
# COMPACT_ATOMS: atom_id res chain seq x y z
N MET A 1 1.58 -36.93 -12.80
CA MET A 1 1.27 -35.49 -12.78
C MET A 1 1.59 -35.02 -11.36
N SER A 2 2.79 -34.50 -11.14
CA SER A 2 3.16 -33.92 -9.86
C SER A 2 2.70 -32.47 -9.86
N GLU A 3 1.56 -32.19 -9.24
CA GLU A 3 1.16 -30.81 -8.92
C GLU A 3 2.01 -30.37 -7.73
N GLN A 4 3.10 -29.67 -8.03
CA GLN A 4 3.83 -28.92 -7.01
C GLN A 4 2.88 -27.85 -6.46
N PRO A 5 2.73 -27.71 -5.14
CA PRO A 5 1.98 -26.61 -4.57
C PRO A 5 2.73 -25.33 -4.91
N GLN A 6 2.10 -24.45 -5.70
CA GLN A 6 2.55 -23.08 -5.87
C GLN A 6 2.43 -22.40 -4.50
N VAL A 7 3.52 -22.41 -3.74
CA VAL A 7 3.72 -21.47 -2.65
C VAL A 7 3.73 -20.08 -3.29
N ALA A 8 2.60 -19.36 -3.18
CA ALA A 8 2.60 -17.93 -3.38
C ALA A 8 3.70 -17.39 -2.47
N ALA A 9 4.75 -16.82 -3.06
CA ALA A 9 5.84 -16.24 -2.30
C ALA A 9 5.22 -15.24 -1.32
N ASP A 10 5.44 -15.46 -0.02
CA ASP A 10 5.06 -14.51 1.00
C ASP A 10 5.65 -13.15 0.59
N PRO A 11 4.86 -12.08 0.45
CA PRO A 11 5.42 -10.78 0.12
C PRO A 11 6.49 -10.48 1.16
N ALA A 12 7.69 -10.11 0.71
CA ALA A 12 8.77 -9.76 1.61
C ALA A 12 8.23 -8.75 2.65
N PRO A 13 8.55 -8.91 3.95
CA PRO A 13 7.89 -8.16 5.02
C PRO A 13 8.04 -6.64 4.93
N ASP A 14 8.98 -6.16 4.09
CA ASP A 14 9.27 -4.76 3.83
C ASP A 14 8.68 -4.19 2.52
N ALA A 15 7.99 -5.01 1.71
CA ALA A 15 7.37 -4.52 0.48
C ALA A 15 5.99 -3.92 0.80
N PRO A 16 5.66 -2.72 0.28
CA PRO A 16 4.32 -2.17 0.43
C PRO A 16 3.30 -3.12 -0.21
N PRO A 17 2.12 -3.30 0.41
CA PRO A 17 1.12 -4.22 -0.12
C PRO A 17 0.61 -3.74 -1.47
N GLU A 18 0.51 -4.66 -2.43
CA GLU A 18 -0.11 -4.41 -3.73
C GLU A 18 -1.62 -4.62 -3.63
N THR A 19 -2.38 -3.54 -3.79
CA THR A 19 -3.84 -3.53 -3.72
C THR A 19 -4.50 -3.71 -5.09
N GLY A 20 -3.72 -3.59 -6.18
CA GLY A 20 -4.22 -3.62 -7.56
C GLY A 20 -4.82 -2.29 -8.00
N ASP A 21 -4.80 -1.28 -7.14
CA ASP A 21 -5.19 0.09 -7.44
C ASP A 21 -3.94 0.96 -7.50
N ILE A 22 -3.59 1.38 -8.72
CA ILE A 22 -2.36 2.14 -9.01
C ILE A 22 -2.22 3.37 -8.12
N VAL A 23 -3.31 4.05 -7.76
CA VAL A 23 -3.25 5.27 -6.95
C VAL A 23 -2.99 4.93 -5.48
N ILE A 24 -3.62 3.89 -4.96
CA ILE A 24 -3.39 3.41 -3.59
C ILE A 24 -1.97 2.87 -3.47
N ASP A 25 -1.54 2.05 -4.44
CA ASP A 25 -0.20 1.44 -4.47
C ASP A 25 0.89 2.51 -4.57
N SER A 26 0.68 3.57 -5.37
CA SER A 26 1.59 4.70 -5.45
C SER A 26 1.68 5.48 -4.12
N ALA A 27 0.55 5.69 -3.44
CA ALA A 27 0.52 6.39 -2.16
C ALA A 27 1.20 5.57 -1.05
N LEU A 28 0.98 4.25 -1.02
CA LEU A 28 1.64 3.33 -0.09
C LEU A 28 3.14 3.25 -0.34
N GLY A 29 3.56 3.22 -1.61
CA GLY A 29 4.96 3.29 -1.99
C GLY A 29 5.63 4.59 -1.57
N ALA A 30 4.92 5.73 -1.71
CA ALA A 30 5.40 7.02 -1.24
C ALA A 30 5.58 7.05 0.28
N LEU A 31 4.65 6.48 1.04
CA LEU A 31 4.76 6.34 2.50
C LEU A 31 5.93 5.44 2.91
N ALA A 32 6.12 4.31 2.23
CA ALA A 32 7.23 3.38 2.50
C ALA A 32 8.61 3.98 2.17
N ALA A 33 8.68 4.94 1.25
CA ALA A 33 9.91 5.64 0.90
C ALA A 33 10.32 6.71 1.94
N VAL A 34 9.45 7.05 2.90
CA VAL A 34 9.75 8.05 3.93
C VAL A 34 10.64 7.44 5.02
N PRO A 35 11.75 8.08 5.40
CA PRO A 35 12.58 7.66 6.52
C PRO A 35 11.78 7.53 7.82
N GLU A 36 12.05 6.47 8.59
CA GLU A 36 11.30 6.23 9.83
C GLU A 36 11.50 7.32 10.90
N GLU A 37 12.65 7.98 10.85
CA GLU A 37 13.08 9.08 11.73
C GLU A 37 12.41 10.43 11.41
N ASP A 38 11.84 10.60 10.21
CA ASP A 38 11.16 11.82 9.79
C ASP A 38 9.65 11.71 10.05
N LEU A 39 9.25 11.88 11.32
CA LEU A 39 7.86 11.73 11.74
C LEU A 39 6.91 12.68 10.99
N ASP A 40 7.32 13.92 10.74
CA ASP A 40 6.49 14.90 10.06
C ASP A 40 6.23 14.47 8.61
N ALA A 41 7.27 14.02 7.89
CA ALA A 41 7.11 13.48 6.55
C ALA A 41 6.25 12.21 6.53
N ARG A 42 6.36 11.35 7.55
CA ARG A 42 5.54 10.12 7.65
C ARG A 42 4.06 10.45 7.88
N LEU A 43 3.78 11.44 8.72
CA LEU A 43 2.41 11.90 8.94
C LEU A 43 1.82 12.49 7.67
N ALA A 44 2.57 13.34 6.96
CA ALA A 44 2.12 13.91 5.68
C ALA A 44 1.84 12.83 4.63
N ALA A 45 2.74 11.84 4.48
CA ALA A 45 2.52 10.73 3.55
C ALA A 45 1.35 9.83 4.00
N GLY A 46 1.20 9.58 5.30
CA GLY A 46 0.09 8.80 5.86
C GLY A 46 -1.27 9.47 5.66
N GLU A 47 -1.34 10.81 5.78
CA GLU A 47 -2.55 11.59 5.48
C GLU A 47 -2.97 11.46 4.01
N GLU A 48 -2.01 11.46 3.09
CA GLU A 48 -2.28 11.28 1.66
C GLU A 48 -2.81 9.87 1.34
N VAL A 49 -2.26 8.84 1.98
CA VAL A 49 -2.80 7.47 1.91
C VAL A 49 -4.24 7.45 2.44
N GLN A 50 -4.49 8.03 3.62
CA GLN A 50 -5.82 8.06 4.22
C GLN A 50 -6.84 8.78 3.33
N ARG A 51 -6.46 9.93 2.75
CA ARG A 51 -7.30 10.69 1.83
C ARG A 51 -7.65 9.87 0.60
N THR A 52 -6.66 9.21 0.00
CA THR A 52 -6.84 8.34 -1.18
C THR A 52 -7.83 7.21 -0.87
N LEU A 53 -7.62 6.49 0.23
CA LEU A 53 -8.50 5.40 0.64
C LEU A 53 -9.93 5.88 0.90
N ARG A 54 -10.09 7.04 1.56
CA ARG A 54 -11.41 7.62 1.82
C ARG A 54 -12.14 7.99 0.54
N SER A 55 -11.44 8.58 -0.44
CA SER A 55 -12.02 8.90 -1.75
C SER A 55 -12.54 7.65 -2.44
N ARG A 56 -11.68 6.62 -2.55
CA ARG A 56 -12.04 5.35 -3.20
C ARG A 56 -13.20 4.65 -2.50
N LEU A 57 -13.23 4.66 -1.17
CA LEU A 57 -14.35 4.10 -0.42
C LEU A 57 -15.64 4.89 -0.63
N GLY A 58 -15.56 6.21 -0.78
CA GLY A 58 -16.70 7.06 -1.14
C GLY A 58 -17.26 6.71 -2.51
N ASP A 59 -16.39 6.45 -3.49
CA ASP A 59 -16.78 6.05 -4.85
C ASP A 59 -17.48 4.68 -4.89
N LEU A 60 -17.27 3.80 -3.90
CA LEU A 60 -17.92 2.48 -3.79
C LEU A 60 -19.35 2.54 -3.20
N GLY A 61 -19.70 3.63 -2.52
CA GLY A 61 -20.99 3.81 -1.86
C GLY A 61 -22.01 4.65 -2.64
N GLY A 62 -21.67 5.04 -3.87
CA GLY A 62 -22.50 5.88 -4.77
C GLY A 62 -23.43 5.09 -5.69
#